data_AF-A0A7S2J0I9-F1
#
_entry.id   AF-A0A7S2J0I9-F1
#
_cell.length_a   1.000
_cell.length_b   1.000
_cell.length_c   1.000
_cell.angle_alpha   90.00
_cell.angle_beta   90.00
_cell.angle_gamma   90.00
#
_symmetry.space_group_name_H-M   'P 1'
#
loop_
_entity.id
_entity.type
_entity.pdbx_description
1 polymer ?
#
loop_
_entity_poly.entity_id
_entity_poly.type
_entity_poly.pdbx_seq_one_letter_code
_entity_poly.pdbx_strand_id
1 'polypeptide(L)'
;FEHPEGLKSVFLPSMVWDAEQHIFEAMRAERVTWYRCPAGHLYSIGECGGPVMETRCTHPGCNWVIGGWQHTPAKGNQRLGTYWEMQKDKTERASPGYTVVAVGRVGEDYGHHVGRAGYVMPKESVCFHRLLLHLAFVAG
;
A
#
# COMPACT_ATOMS: atom_id res chain seq x y z
N PHE A 1 27.16 14.93 -4.49
CA PHE A 1 25.86 14.90 -5.19
C PHE A 1 25.68 16.28 -5.79
N GLU A 2 26.17 16.52 -7.01
CA GLU A 2 26.18 17.87 -7.58
C GLU A 2 24.86 18.25 -8.30
N HIS A 3 23.89 17.32 -8.38
CA HIS A 3 22.66 17.45 -9.17
C HIS A 3 21.47 16.73 -8.49
N PRO A 4 20.87 17.28 -7.42
CA PRO A 4 19.80 16.64 -6.63
C PRO A 4 18.51 16.39 -7.43
N GLU A 5 18.29 17.09 -8.54
CA GLU A 5 17.14 16.92 -9.43
C GLU A 5 17.08 15.55 -10.11
N GLY A 6 18.24 14.92 -10.38
CA GLY A 6 18.33 13.60 -11.01
C GLY A 6 17.84 12.47 -10.10
N LEU A 7 17.74 12.71 -8.79
CA LEU A 7 17.32 11.70 -7.83
C LEU A 7 15.84 11.37 -7.92
N LYS A 8 15.01 12.23 -8.55
CA LYS A 8 13.57 11.98 -8.74
C LYS A 8 13.28 10.78 -9.64
N SER A 9 14.22 10.40 -10.50
CA SER A 9 14.06 9.31 -11.47
C SER A 9 14.86 8.04 -11.13
N VAL A 10 15.53 8.00 -9.97
CA VAL A 10 16.39 6.87 -9.56
C VAL A 10 15.73 6.07 -8.45
N PHE A 11 15.84 4.74 -8.52
CA PHE A 11 15.44 3.85 -7.44
C PHE A 11 16.47 3.91 -6.31
N LEU A 12 16.07 4.51 -5.18
CA LEU A 12 16.94 4.62 -4.02
C LEU A 12 16.83 3.37 -3.13
N PRO A 13 17.95 2.87 -2.59
CA PRO A 13 17.92 1.87 -1.53
C PRO A 13 17.06 2.36 -0.36
N SER A 14 16.42 1.43 0.35
CA SER A 14 15.62 1.72 1.57
C SER A 14 14.36 2.59 1.39
N MET A 15 13.83 2.66 0.17
CA MET A 15 12.52 3.26 -0.11
C MET A 15 11.42 2.21 -0.11
N VAL A 16 10.22 2.60 0.33
CA VAL A 16 9.04 1.71 0.33
C VAL A 16 8.63 1.47 -1.12
N TRP A 17 8.69 0.21 -1.55
CA TRP A 17 8.40 -0.17 -2.93
C TRP A 17 6.91 -0.01 -3.27
N ASP A 18 6.05 -0.16 -2.27
CA ASP A 18 4.60 -0.04 -2.40
C ASP A 18 4.00 0.33 -1.03
N ALA A 19 3.49 1.56 -0.89
CA ALA A 19 2.88 2.04 0.35
C ALA A 19 1.59 1.28 0.71
N GLU A 20 0.95 0.64 -0.26
CA GLU A 20 -0.26 -0.15 -0.04
C GLU A 20 0.05 -1.54 0.54
N GLN A 21 1.27 -2.07 0.32
CA GLN A 21 1.67 -3.38 0.85
C GLN A 21 1.58 -3.44 2.37
N HIS A 22 1.90 -2.36 3.08
CA HIS A 22 1.84 -2.36 4.54
C HIS A 22 0.40 -2.52 5.07
N ILE A 23 -0.58 -1.90 4.40
CA ILE A 23 -2.00 -2.02 4.75
C ILE A 23 -2.48 -3.45 4.45
N PHE A 24 -2.10 -3.98 3.29
CA PHE A 24 -2.50 -5.32 2.90
C PHE A 24 -1.81 -6.43 3.71
N GLU A 25 -0.56 -6.26 4.12
CA GLU A 25 0.17 -7.21 4.97
C GLU A 25 -0.33 -7.20 6.41
N ALA A 26 -0.70 -6.03 6.97
CA ALA A 26 -1.34 -5.98 8.27
C ALA A 26 -2.70 -6.69 8.27
N MET A 27 -3.47 -6.55 7.18
CA MET A 27 -4.77 -7.20 6.98
C MET A 27 -4.66 -8.67 6.57
N ARG A 28 -3.46 -9.18 6.25
CA ARG A 28 -3.18 -10.58 5.88
C ARG A 28 -3.53 -11.57 7.00
N ALA A 29 -3.51 -11.12 8.25
CA ALA A 29 -3.95 -11.92 9.40
C ALA A 29 -5.44 -12.27 9.31
N GLU A 30 -6.22 -11.47 8.58
CA GLU A 30 -7.66 -11.65 8.38
C GLU A 30 -7.92 -12.19 6.97
N ARG A 31 -8.73 -13.25 6.85
CA ARG A 31 -9.15 -13.82 5.56
C ARG A 31 -10.15 -12.90 4.87
N VAL A 32 -9.69 -11.76 4.39
CA VAL A 32 -10.54 -10.73 3.77
C VAL A 32 -10.48 -10.77 2.25
N THR A 33 -11.60 -10.42 1.63
CA THR A 33 -11.68 -10.12 0.19
C THR A 33 -11.84 -8.61 0.01
N TRP A 34 -11.06 -8.04 -0.90
CA TRP A 34 -11.06 -6.62 -1.21
C TRP A 34 -12.09 -6.30 -2.30
N TYR A 35 -12.71 -5.14 -2.13
CA TYR A 35 -13.66 -4.56 -3.05
C TYR A 35 -13.37 -3.07 -3.23
N ARG A 36 -13.91 -2.51 -4.31
CA ARG A 36 -13.84 -1.10 -4.65
C ARG A 36 -15.23 -0.57 -4.93
N CYS A 37 -15.59 0.55 -4.30
CA CYS A 37 -16.88 1.19 -4.55
C CYS A 37 -16.90 1.89 -5.92
N PRO A 38 -18.07 2.30 -6.46
CA PRO A 38 -18.16 3.02 -7.73
C PRO A 38 -17.29 4.29 -7.83
N ALA A 39 -17.05 4.98 -6.70
CA ALA A 39 -16.16 6.14 -6.62
C ALA A 39 -14.66 5.82 -6.48
N GLY A 40 -14.27 4.55 -6.41
CA GLY A 40 -12.86 4.14 -6.35
C GLY A 40 -12.29 3.82 -4.97
N HIS A 41 -13.03 4.06 -3.88
CA HIS A 41 -12.56 3.77 -2.52
C HIS A 41 -12.51 2.26 -2.22
N LEU A 42 -11.43 1.84 -1.57
CA LEU A 42 -11.23 0.45 -1.15
C LEU A 42 -12.00 0.14 0.13
N TYR A 43 -12.55 -1.05 0.20
CA TYR A 43 -13.13 -1.64 1.42
C TYR A 43 -12.93 -3.16 1.42
N SER A 44 -12.97 -3.77 2.59
CA SER A 44 -12.79 -5.22 2.77
C SER A 44 -14.07 -5.88 3.29
N ILE A 45 -14.25 -7.15 2.94
CA ILE A 45 -15.28 -8.02 3.50
C ILE A 45 -14.59 -9.25 4.09
N GLY A 46 -14.82 -9.49 5.38
CA GLY A 46 -14.28 -10.64 6.12
C GLY A 46 -15.07 -11.93 5.99
N GLU A 47 -14.74 -12.91 6.83
CA GLU A 47 -15.37 -14.24 6.93
C GLU A 47 -15.30 -15.08 5.66
N CYS A 48 -16.36 -15.04 4.85
CA CYS A 48 -16.51 -15.78 3.60
C CYS A 48 -16.06 -14.96 2.38
N GLY A 49 -15.75 -13.67 2.57
CA GLY A 49 -15.31 -12.76 1.50
C GLY A 49 -16.40 -12.31 0.52
N GLY A 50 -17.65 -12.74 0.72
CA GLY A 50 -18.80 -12.34 -0.08
C GLY A 50 -19.75 -11.41 0.69
N PRO A 51 -20.31 -10.38 0.04
CA PRO A 51 -21.22 -9.45 0.70
C PRO A 51 -22.56 -10.11 1.05
N VAL A 52 -22.96 -9.97 2.31
CA VAL A 52 -24.26 -10.43 2.85
C VAL A 52 -25.08 -9.30 3.46
N MET A 53 -24.55 -8.09 3.45
CA MET A 53 -25.21 -6.86 3.89
C MET A 53 -24.74 -5.69 3.05
N GLU A 54 -25.58 -4.65 2.98
CA GLU A 54 -25.27 -3.38 2.34
C GLU A 54 -25.10 -2.27 3.37
N THR A 55 -24.20 -1.34 3.09
CA THR A 55 -24.03 -0.10 3.86
C THR A 55 -23.56 1.04 2.94
N ARG A 56 -23.38 2.24 3.49
CA ARG A 56 -22.78 3.36 2.74
C ARG A 56 -21.26 3.34 2.87
N CYS A 57 -20.60 3.80 1.82
CA CYS A 57 -19.16 4.01 1.83
C CYS A 57 -18.76 4.89 3.02
N THR A 58 -17.71 4.49 3.74
CA THR A 58 -17.21 5.20 4.92
C THR A 58 -16.33 6.40 4.57
N HIS A 59 -15.97 6.57 3.29
CA HIS A 59 -15.18 7.71 2.84
C HIS A 59 -15.99 9.01 2.96
N PRO A 60 -15.46 10.07 3.59
CA PRO A 60 -16.17 11.34 3.74
C PRO A 60 -16.68 11.89 2.40
N GLY A 61 -17.97 12.22 2.34
CA GLY A 61 -18.61 12.72 1.11
C GLY A 61 -18.97 11.65 0.08
N CYS A 62 -18.63 10.38 0.31
CA CYS A 62 -19.03 9.27 -0.55
C CYS A 62 -20.31 8.60 -0.04
N ASN A 63 -21.38 8.67 -0.82
CA ASN A 63 -22.68 8.09 -0.45
C ASN A 63 -23.06 6.83 -1.24
N TRP A 64 -22.10 6.26 -2.00
CA TRP A 64 -22.33 5.03 -2.75
C TRP A 64 -22.62 3.84 -1.84
N VAL A 65 -23.52 2.96 -2.29
CA VAL A 65 -23.82 1.70 -1.61
C VAL A 65 -22.65 0.73 -1.82
N ILE A 66 -22.11 0.22 -0.72
CA ILE A 66 -21.07 -0.81 -0.68
C ILE A 66 -21.62 -2.08 -0.05
N GLY A 67 -20.97 -3.22 -0.28
CA GLY A 67 -21.46 -4.53 0.17
C GLY A 67 -22.37 -5.17 -0.89
N GLY A 68 -23.49 -5.75 -0.48
CA GLY A 68 -24.40 -6.53 -1.33
C GLY A 68 -25.11 -7.66 -0.59
N TRP A 69 -25.80 -8.54 -1.32
CA TRP A 69 -26.62 -9.62 -0.76
C TRP A 69 -26.35 -10.95 -1.45
N GLN A 70 -26.52 -12.07 -0.73
CA GLN A 70 -26.33 -13.42 -1.25
C GLN A 70 -24.95 -13.61 -1.93
N HIS A 71 -23.89 -13.08 -1.34
CA HIS A 71 -22.53 -13.03 -1.89
C HIS A 71 -22.41 -12.29 -3.23
N THR A 72 -23.43 -11.54 -3.62
CA THR A 72 -23.46 -10.74 -4.86
C THR A 72 -23.25 -9.26 -4.51
N PRO A 73 -22.19 -8.61 -5.02
CA PRO A 73 -21.93 -7.21 -4.74
C PRO A 73 -23.03 -6.30 -5.29
N ALA A 74 -23.36 -5.25 -4.53
CA ALA A 74 -24.28 -4.21 -4.97
C ALA A 74 -23.76 -3.56 -6.26
N LYS A 75 -24.68 -3.09 -7.10
CA LYS A 75 -24.38 -2.62 -8.46
C LYS A 75 -23.24 -1.59 -8.48
N GLY A 76 -22.24 -1.86 -9.31
CA GLY A 76 -21.09 -0.97 -9.52
C GLY A 76 -19.94 -1.17 -8.52
N ASN A 77 -20.09 -2.01 -7.50
CA ASN A 77 -18.95 -2.44 -6.69
C ASN A 77 -18.13 -3.48 -7.44
N GLN A 78 -16.81 -3.33 -7.38
CA GLN A 78 -15.85 -4.21 -8.05
C GLN A 78 -15.17 -5.11 -7.01
N ARG A 79 -15.22 -6.43 -7.20
CA ARG A 79 -14.40 -7.38 -6.43
C ARG A 79 -12.98 -7.34 -6.96
N LEU A 80 -12.01 -7.07 -6.08
CA LEU A 80 -10.58 -7.10 -6.40
C LEU A 80 -9.93 -8.44 -6.01
N GLY A 81 -10.52 -9.15 -5.06
CA GLY A 81 -10.05 -10.47 -4.63
C GLY A 81 -9.25 -10.42 -3.33
N THR A 82 -8.62 -11.53 -2.99
CA THR A 82 -7.71 -11.60 -1.85
C THR A 82 -6.39 -10.90 -2.18
N TYR A 83 -5.58 -10.58 -1.16
CA TYR A 83 -4.25 -10.01 -1.36
C TYR A 83 -3.40 -10.79 -2.38
N TRP A 84 -3.45 -12.12 -2.31
CA TRP A 84 -2.71 -13.00 -3.22
C TRP A 84 -3.20 -12.97 -4.66
N GLU A 85 -4.49 -12.72 -4.86
CA GLU A 85 -5.10 -12.57 -6.19
C GLU A 85 -4.73 -11.21 -6.78
N MET A 86 -4.79 -10.14 -5.97
CA MET A 86 -4.40 -8.79 -6.38
C MET A 86 -2.91 -8.68 -6.72
N GLN A 87 -2.05 -9.46 -6.07
CA GLN A 87 -0.61 -9.49 -6.39
C GLN A 87 -0.28 -10.16 -7.72
N LYS A 88 -1.14 -11.03 -8.28
CA LYS A 88 -0.83 -11.76 -9.51
C LYS A 88 -0.72 -10.86 -10.74
N ASP A 89 -1.47 -9.75 -10.75
CA ASP A 89 -1.50 -8.78 -11.85
C ASP A 89 -0.69 -7.50 -11.58
N LYS A 90 -0.04 -7.36 -10.41
CA LYS A 90 0.82 -6.20 -10.15
C LYS A 90 2.09 -6.27 -11.02
N THR A 91 2.02 -5.58 -12.16
CA THR A 91 3.19 -5.04 -12.88
C THR A 91 3.65 -3.71 -12.28
N GLU A 92 3.29 -3.44 -11.02
CA GLU A 92 3.60 -2.20 -10.33
C GLU A 92 5.11 -2.11 -10.09
N ARG A 93 5.74 -1.28 -10.90
CA ARG A 93 7.10 -0.82 -10.71
C ARG A 93 7.09 0.14 -9.54
N ALA A 94 8.08 0.05 -8.64
CA ALA A 94 8.28 1.10 -7.64
C ALA A 94 8.23 2.47 -8.31
N SER A 95 7.78 3.46 -7.55
CA SER A 95 8.04 4.83 -7.94
C SER A 95 9.52 5.13 -7.70
N PRO A 96 10.27 5.59 -8.72
CA PRO A 96 11.60 6.11 -8.49
C PRO A 96 11.52 7.37 -7.62
N GLY A 97 12.61 7.70 -6.96
CA GLY A 97 12.74 8.93 -6.18
C GLY A 97 12.74 8.77 -4.68
N TYR A 98 12.99 9.90 -4.02
CA TYR A 98 13.04 10.03 -2.58
C TYR A 98 11.70 10.57 -2.04
N THR A 99 10.76 9.66 -1.74
CA THR A 99 9.48 9.97 -1.12
C THR A 99 9.53 9.86 0.41
N VAL A 100 9.71 11.00 1.10
CA VAL A 100 9.51 11.04 2.55
C VAL A 100 8.02 11.04 2.83
N VAL A 101 7.48 9.91 3.28
CA VAL A 101 6.15 9.90 3.88
C VAL A 101 6.27 10.64 5.22
N ALA A 102 5.50 11.72 5.39
CA ALA A 102 5.64 12.65 6.51
C ALA A 102 5.66 11.94 7.88
N VAL A 103 6.63 12.34 8.71
CA VAL A 103 6.84 11.85 10.08
C VAL A 103 5.55 12.07 10.90
N GLY A 104 5.02 11.00 11.52
CA GLY A 104 3.90 11.08 12.46
C GLY A 104 2.58 10.44 12.03
N ARG A 105 2.51 9.70 10.91
CA ARG A 105 1.38 8.81 10.62
C ARG A 105 1.86 7.36 10.55
N VAL A 106 1.25 6.50 11.38
CA VAL A 106 1.37 5.04 11.49
C VAL A 106 2.17 4.40 10.33
N GLY A 107 3.44 4.06 10.58
CA GLY A 107 4.29 3.48 9.52
C GLY A 107 5.80 3.48 9.75
N GLU A 108 6.29 3.61 11.00
CA GLU A 108 7.72 3.47 11.31
C GLU A 108 8.12 2.01 11.60
N ASP A 109 7.35 1.06 11.07
CA ASP A 109 7.70 -0.36 11.09
C ASP A 109 8.45 -0.71 9.80
N TYR A 110 9.77 -0.53 9.85
CA TYR A 110 10.72 -1.03 8.84
C TYR A 110 10.78 -2.57 8.80
N GLY A 111 9.91 -3.28 9.53
CA GLY A 111 9.82 -4.74 9.55
C GLY A 111 9.45 -5.39 8.21
N HIS A 112 9.05 -4.60 7.21
CA HIS A 112 8.55 -5.09 5.92
C HIS A 112 9.50 -4.82 4.75
N HIS A 113 10.80 -4.92 4.99
CA HIS A 113 11.77 -5.00 3.90
C HIS A 113 11.80 -6.43 3.30
N VAL A 114 10.83 -6.65 2.40
CA VAL A 114 10.82 -7.53 1.21
C VAL A 114 10.08 -8.88 1.31
N GLY A 115 9.16 -9.10 0.35
CA GLY A 115 8.91 -10.41 -0.27
C GLY A 115 8.49 -10.22 -1.74
N ARG A 116 9.22 -10.70 -2.76
CA ARG A 116 9.23 -12.10 -3.20
C ARG A 116 10.56 -12.57 -3.86
N ALA A 117 11.59 -11.73 -3.92
CA ALA A 117 12.90 -12.10 -4.52
C ALA A 117 14.13 -11.24 -4.10
N GLY A 118 14.10 -10.42 -3.04
CA GLY A 118 15.09 -9.35 -2.84
C GLY A 118 15.55 -9.15 -1.39
N TYR A 119 16.71 -8.51 -1.26
CA TYR A 119 17.48 -8.25 -0.03
C TYR A 119 16.65 -7.77 1.17
N VAL A 120 16.64 -8.55 2.25
CA VAL A 120 16.20 -8.08 3.58
C VAL A 120 17.31 -7.22 4.16
N MET A 121 17.07 -5.91 4.28
CA MET A 121 17.97 -5.02 5.01
C MET A 121 17.49 -4.92 6.46
N PRO A 122 18.37 -5.09 7.46
CA PRO A 122 17.98 -4.88 8.85
C PRO A 122 17.63 -3.39 9.06
N LYS A 123 16.77 -3.12 10.04
CA LYS A 123 16.26 -1.78 10.35
C LYS A 123 17.40 -0.77 10.53
N GLU A 124 18.49 -1.20 11.16
CA GLU A 124 19.69 -0.41 11.40
C GLU A 124 20.33 0.02 10.08
N SER A 125 20.42 -0.87 9.09
CA SER A 125 20.94 -0.53 7.76
C SER A 125 20.02 0.42 7.01
N VAL A 126 18.70 0.30 7.15
CA VAL A 126 17.75 1.22 6.52
C VAL A 126 17.86 2.61 7.10
N CYS A 127 17.92 2.72 8.42
CA CYS A 127 18.15 3.99 9.11
C CYS A 127 19.48 4.62 8.69
N PHE A 128 20.55 3.83 8.57
CA PHE A 128 21.86 4.30 8.15
C PHE A 128 21.85 4.86 6.71
N HIS A 129 21.27 4.13 5.74
CA HIS A 129 21.16 4.61 4.36
C HIS A 129 20.33 5.88 4.25
N ARG A 130 19.19 5.96 4.96
CA ARG A 130 18.36 7.18 4.99
C ARG A 130 19.09 8.36 5.61
N LEU A 131 19.83 8.15 6.70
CA LEU A 131 20.64 9.19 7.33
C LEU A 131 21.70 9.73 6.36
N LEU A 132 22.43 8.85 5.66
CA LEU A 132 23.42 9.26 4.66
C LEU A 132 22.77 10.06 3.52
N LEU A 133 21.61 9.61 3.02
CA LEU A 133 20.86 10.35 1.98
C LEU A 133 20.45 11.73 2.48
N HIS A 134 19.89 11.83 3.69
CA HIS A 134 19.53 13.13 4.29
C HIS A 134 20.74 14.05 4.46
N LEU A 135 21.86 13.54 4.97
CA LEU A 135 23.10 14.32 5.11
C LEU A 135 23.61 14.78 3.75
N ALA A 136 23.53 13.94 2.72
CA ALA A 136 23.90 14.32 1.35
C ALA A 136 22.99 15.41 0.76
N PHE A 137 21.70 15.42 1.11
CA PHE A 137 20.77 16.48 0.71
C PHE A 137 20.95 17.79 1.48
N VAL A 138 21.45 17.74 2.71
CA VAL A 138 21.74 18.93 3.53
C VAL A 138 23.10 19.56 3.17
N ALA A 139 24.06 18.73 2.75
CA ALA A 139 25.42 19.15 2.43
C ALA A 139 25.64 19.56 0.96
N GLY A 140 24.66 19.33 0.09
CA GLY A 140 24.63 19.82 -1.30
C GLY A 140 23.74 21.05 -1.43
#